data_AF-A0A4R3JRR4-F1
#
_entry.id   AF-A0A4R3JRR4-F1
#
_cell.length_a   1.000
_cell.length_b   1.000
_cell.length_c   1.000
_cell.angle_alpha   90.00
_cell.angle_beta   90.00
_cell.angle_gamma   90.00
#
_symmetry.space_group_name_H-M   'P 1'
#
loop_
_entity.id
_entity.type
_entity.pdbx_description
1 polymer ?
#
loop_
_entity_poly.entity_id
_entity_poly.type
_entity_poly.pdbx_seq_one_letter_code
_entity_poly.pdbx_strand_id
1 'polypeptide(L)' 'MAKKPADTQSGTVRLMVRTAASHGDHPRYRAGLGPFTREPRVVEVTPAQAAELKADPALAVAEVGQE' A
#
# COMPACT_ATOMS: atom_id res chain seq x y z
N MET A 1 17.23 -14.16 13.43
CA MET A 1 15.83 -14.60 13.16
C MET A 1 14.89 -13.52 13.68
N ALA A 2 14.48 -12.55 12.85
CA ALA A 2 13.49 -11.57 13.27
C ALA A 2 12.09 -12.17 13.07
N LYS A 3 11.54 -12.73 14.15
CA LYS A 3 10.14 -13.10 14.26
C LYS A 3 9.30 -11.84 14.04
N LYS A 4 8.70 -11.71 12.86
CA LYS A 4 7.55 -10.82 12.64
C LYS A 4 6.51 -11.22 13.69
N PRO A 5 6.08 -10.33 14.59
CA PRO A 5 5.02 -10.68 15.50
C PRO A 5 3.79 -10.96 14.65
N ALA A 6 3.39 -12.24 14.62
CA ALA A 6 2.02 -12.59 14.41
C ALA A 6 1.28 -12.05 15.62
N ASP A 7 0.55 -10.95 15.49
CA ASP A 7 -0.42 -10.60 16.50
C ASP A 7 -1.56 -9.78 15.94
N THR A 8 -2.73 -10.17 16.42
CA THR A 8 -3.95 -9.38 16.50
C THR A 8 -4.71 -9.15 15.19
N GLN A 9 -5.69 -10.02 14.99
CA GLN A 9 -7.02 -9.74 14.44
C GLN A 9 -7.48 -8.28 14.69
N SER A 10 -7.07 -7.36 13.82
CA SER A 10 -7.45 -5.95 13.78
C SER A 10 -7.47 -5.51 12.32
N GLY A 11 -8.60 -5.80 11.65
CA GLY A 11 -8.99 -5.43 10.29
C GLY A 11 -7.95 -4.77 9.39
N THR A 12 -6.86 -5.46 9.04
CA THR A 12 -5.96 -5.00 7.97
C THR A 12 -6.55 -5.38 6.61
N VAL A 13 -6.35 -4.50 5.62
CA VAL A 13 -6.78 -4.70 4.24
C VAL A 13 -5.56 -4.89 3.34
N ARG A 14 -5.68 -5.77 2.35
CA ARG A 14 -4.63 -6.03 1.36
C ARG A 14 -4.86 -5.11 0.17
N LEU A 15 -3.90 -4.24 -0.11
CA LEU A 15 -3.96 -3.29 -1.21
C LEU A 15 -2.79 -3.52 -2.16
N MET A 16 -3.08 -3.47 -3.45
CA MET A 16 -2.09 -3.36 -4.52
C MET A 16 -1.88 -1.88 -4.82
N VAL A 17 -0.68 -1.38 -4.59
CA VAL A 17 -0.30 0.03 -4.75
C VAL A 17 0.77 0.15 -5.82
N ARG A 18 0.60 1.08 -6.76
CA ARG A 18 1.61 1.49 -7.74
C ARG A 18 1.56 3.00 -7.95
N THR A 19 2.62 3.60 -8.48
CA THR A 19 2.57 5.00 -8.89
C THR A 19 1.75 5.17 -10.18
N ALA A 20 0.98 6.25 -10.24
CA ALA A 20 0.22 6.63 -11.43
C ALA A 20 1.17 6.98 -12.57
N ALA A 21 0.77 6.67 -13.81
CA ALA A 21 1.57 6.96 -14.99
C ALA A 21 1.96 8.43 -15.13
N SER A 22 1.06 9.34 -14.74
CA SER A 22 1.26 10.79 -14.79
C SER A 22 2.32 11.30 -13.80
N HIS A 23 2.70 10.52 -12.79
CA HIS A 23 3.71 10.92 -11.79
C HIS A 23 5.15 10.66 -12.26
N GLY A 24 5.34 9.88 -13.32
CA GLY A 24 6.67 9.46 -13.78
C GLY A 24 7.26 8.33 -12.92
N ASP A 25 8.58 8.13 -13.04
CA ASP A 25 9.29 6.98 -12.45
C ASP A 25 9.79 7.21 -11.01
N HIS A 26 9.48 8.37 -10.43
CA HIS A 26 9.98 8.72 -9.11
C HIS A 26 9.34 7.87 -8.00
N PRO A 27 10.14 7.22 -7.13
CA PRO A 27 9.62 6.43 -6.04
C PRO A 27 8.88 7.30 -5.03
N ARG A 28 7.69 6.87 -4.61
CA ARG A 28 6.83 7.61 -3.68
C ARG A 28 6.69 6.87 -2.35
N TYR A 29 6.69 7.63 -1.26
CA TYR A 29 6.47 7.13 0.09
C TYR A 29 5.21 7.77 0.66
N ARG A 30 4.30 6.97 1.22
CA ARG A 30 3.04 7.44 1.81
C ARG A 30 2.57 6.51 2.92
N ALA A 31 1.88 7.06 3.92
CA ALA A 31 1.37 6.31 5.07
C ALA A 31 2.47 5.49 5.81
N GLY A 32 3.72 5.96 5.77
CA GLY A 32 4.89 5.24 6.29
C GLY A 32 5.34 4.03 5.47
N LEU A 33 4.81 3.87 4.25
CA LEU A 33 5.07 2.74 3.35
C LEU A 33 5.75 3.19 2.05
N GLY A 34 6.47 2.28 1.42
CA GLY A 34 7.17 2.48 0.16
C GLY A 34 8.53 1.78 0.10
N PRO A 35 9.39 2.14 -0.86
CA PRO A 35 9.07 2.97 -2.03
C PRO A 35 8.01 2.29 -2.91
N PHE A 36 7.07 3.08 -3.43
CA PHE A 36 6.15 2.68 -4.50
C PHE A 36 6.68 3.18 -5.83
N THR A 37 6.63 2.32 -6.85
CA THR A 37 7.03 2.64 -8.22
C THR A 37 5.91 2.22 -9.19
N ARG A 38 6.19 2.25 -10.49
CA ARG A 38 5.26 1.77 -11.52
C ARG A 38 4.93 0.28 -11.37
N GLU A 39 5.83 -0.46 -10.73
CA GLU A 39 5.61 -1.87 -10.41
C GLU A 39 4.62 -1.99 -9.24
N PRO A 40 3.51 -2.73 -9.43
CA PRO A 40 2.52 -2.86 -8.39
C PRO A 40 3.02 -3.73 -7.25
N ARG A 41 2.79 -3.24 -6.04
CA ARG A 41 3.22 -3.89 -4.81
C ARG A 41 2.03 -4.12 -3.89
N VAL A 42 1.86 -5.35 -3.44
CA VAL A 42 0.82 -5.71 -2.48
C VAL A 42 1.32 -5.42 -1.06
N VAL A 43 0.55 -4.65 -0.31
CA VAL A 43 0.83 -4.27 1.07
C VAL A 43 -0.39 -4.56 1.94
N GLU A 44 -0.14 -5.00 3.17
CA GLU A 44 -1.17 -5.17 4.19
C GLU A 44 -1.14 -3.95 5.11
N VAL A 45 -2.25 -3.25 5.18
CA VAL A 45 -2.31 -1.93 5.84
C VAL A 45 -3.56 -1.81 6.68
N THR A 46 -3.55 -0.90 7.65
CA THR A 46 -4.75 -0.55 8.41
C THR A 46 -5.72 0.28 7.53
N PRO A 47 -7.03 0.35 7.85
CA PRO A 47 -7.99 1.16 7.10
C PRO A 47 -7.63 2.65 7.08
N ALA A 48 -6.98 3.15 8.14
CA ALA A 48 -6.46 4.52 8.18
C ALA A 48 -5.36 4.74 7.12
N GLN A 49 -4.38 3.84 7.06
CA GLN A 49 -3.33 3.87 6.03
C GLN A 49 -3.89 3.65 4.62
N ALA A 50 -4.90 2.80 4.47
CA ALA A 50 -5.62 2.61 3.22
C ALA A 50 -6.24 3.91 2.71
N ALA A 51 -6.88 4.67 3.60
CA ALA A 51 -7.46 5.97 3.27
C ALA A 51 -6.38 6.98 2.85
N GLU A 52 -5.24 7.03 3.55
CA GLU A 52 -4.11 7.88 3.17
C GLU A 52 -3.53 7.54 1.79
N LEU A 53 -3.40 6.24 1.48
CA LEU A 53 -2.90 5.77 0.19
C LEU A 53 -3.90 6.08 -0.94
N LYS A 54 -5.20 5.85 -0.72
CA LYS A 54 -6.28 6.15 -1.68
C LYS A 54 -6.46 7.65 -1.91
N ALA A 55 -6.13 8.49 -0.92
CA ALA A 55 -6.19 9.95 -1.04
C ALA A 55 -5.02 10.54 -1.83
N ASP A 56 -3.98 9.77 -2.15
CA ASP A 56 -2.82 10.25 -2.90
C ASP A 56 -3.05 10.14 -4.42
N PRO A 57 -3.14 11.28 -5.15
CA PRO A 57 -3.45 11.26 -6.59
C PRO A 57 -2.31 10.70 -7.45
N ALA A 58 -1.11 10.55 -6.90
CA ALA A 58 0.02 9.95 -7.58
C ALA A 58 0.12 8.44 -7.34
N LEU A 59 -0.78 7.84 -6.55
CA LEU A 59 -0.87 6.41 -6.33
C LEU A 59 -2.15 5.85 -6.96
N ALA A 60 -2.00 4.75 -7.69
CA ALA A 60 -3.10 3.90 -8.06
C ALA A 60 -3.18 2.74 -7.05
N VAL A 61 -4.28 2.71 -6.29
CA VAL A 61 -4.52 1.75 -5.22
C VAL A 61 -5.73 0.88 -5.58
N ALA A 62 -5.56 -0.43 -5.54
CA ALA A 62 -6.62 -1.40 -5.76
C ALA A 62 -6.71 -2.36 -4.56
N GLU A 63 -7.93 -2.73 -4.16
CA GLU A 63 -8.14 -3.75 -3.12
C GLU A 63 -7.96 -5.14 -3.72
N VAL A 64 -7.17 -5.98 -3.04
CA VAL A 64 -6.96 -7.38 -3.46
C VAL A 64 -7.83 -8.25 -2.56
N GLY A 65 -8.98 -8.68 -3.09
CA GLY A 65 -9.84 -9.65 -2.40
C GLY A 65 -9.11 -10.99 -2.25
N GLN A 66 -9.22 -11.61 -1.08
CA GLN A 66 -8.87 -13.01 -0.92
C GLN A 66 -10.01 -13.81 -1.53
N GLU A 67 -9.75 -14.48 -2.64
CA GLU A 67 -10.64 -15.51 -3.18
C GLU A 67 -10.78 -16.67 -2.19
#